data_AF-A0A7W7D2Q8-F1
#
_entry.id   AF-A0A7W7D2Q8-F1
#
_cell.length_a   1.000
_cell.length_b   1.000
_cell.length_c   1.000
_cell.angle_alpha   90.00
_cell.angle_beta   90.00
_cell.angle_gamma   90.00
#
_symmetry.space_group_name_H-M   'P 1'
#
loop_
_entity.id
_entity.type
_entity.pdbx_description
1 polymer ?
#
loop_
_entity_poly.entity_id
_entity_poly.type
_entity_poly.pdbx_seq_one_letter_code
_entity_poly.pdbx_strand_id
1 'polypeptide(L)'
;MDEPYRPFALRVMADHLGDGLWDSDPDHRGPAELDDLGLSAELVARLRAWNGQFQRTALTEFEFPSAEAERRWVSDGLHLAFDLQNALPDIEVSYAHDDDHRPMRDRRGP
;
A
#
# COMPACT_ATOMS: atom_id res chain seq x y z
N MET A 1 0.12 -29.04 -8.03
CA MET A 1 -0.41 -27.69 -8.23
C MET A 1 -0.19 -27.03 -6.91
N ASP A 2 0.87 -26.24 -6.81
CA ASP A 2 1.04 -25.34 -5.67
C ASP A 2 -0.14 -24.36 -5.72
N GLU A 3 -0.92 -24.30 -4.64
CA GLU A 3 -1.92 -23.25 -4.49
C GLU A 3 -1.20 -21.90 -4.56
N PRO A 4 -1.72 -20.92 -5.31
CA PRO A 4 -1.13 -19.59 -5.34
C PRO A 4 -1.08 -19.06 -3.91
N TYR A 5 0.13 -18.73 -3.44
CA TYR A 5 0.34 -18.20 -2.11
C TYR A 5 -0.50 -16.91 -1.95
N ARG A 6 -1.32 -16.87 -0.91
CA ARG A 6 -2.16 -15.72 -0.58
C ARG A 6 -1.69 -15.14 0.76
N PRO A 7 -1.22 -13.89 0.79
CA PRO A 7 -0.72 -13.28 2.02
C PRO A 7 -1.85 -13.11 3.04
N PHE A 8 -1.55 -13.31 4.32
CA PHE A 8 -2.49 -13.05 5.41
C PHE A 8 -2.47 -11.58 5.86
N ALA A 9 -1.35 -10.89 5.68
CA ALA A 9 -1.18 -9.50 6.04
C ALA A 9 -0.44 -8.73 4.94
N LEU A 10 -1.01 -7.60 4.54
CA LEU A 10 -0.45 -6.67 3.58
C LEU A 10 -0.19 -5.33 4.25
N ARG A 11 0.81 -4.62 3.74
CA ARG A 11 1.15 -3.28 4.17
C ARG A 11 1.33 -2.39 2.96
N VAL A 12 0.51 -1.34 2.91
CA VAL A 12 0.68 -0.25 1.94
C VAL A 12 1.88 0.57 2.40
N MET A 13 2.97 0.46 1.66
CA MET A 13 4.23 1.10 1.96
C MET A 13 4.88 1.50 0.66
N ALA A 14 5.15 2.79 0.54
CA ALA A 14 5.90 3.34 -0.58
C ALA A 14 7.25 2.66 -0.76
N ASP A 15 7.56 2.35 -2.00
CA ASP A 15 8.77 1.63 -2.39
C ASP A 15 9.35 2.25 -3.66
N HIS A 16 10.65 2.53 -3.65
CA HIS A 16 11.33 3.07 -4.82
C HIS A 16 11.46 2.06 -5.97
N LEU A 17 11.39 0.76 -5.69
CA LEU A 17 11.61 -0.32 -6.65
C LEU A 17 10.36 -1.18 -6.89
N GLY A 18 9.37 -1.13 -5.99
CA GLY A 18 8.15 -1.94 -6.06
C GLY A 18 6.90 -1.15 -6.47
N ASP A 19 5.74 -1.78 -6.26
CA ASP A 19 4.41 -1.24 -6.58
C ASP A 19 3.74 -0.52 -5.39
N GLY A 20 4.45 -0.34 -4.27
CA GLY A 20 3.95 0.34 -3.08
C GLY A 20 3.12 -0.55 -2.15
N LEU A 21 3.24 -1.87 -2.30
CA LEU A 21 2.57 -2.86 -1.47
C LEU A 21 3.55 -3.95 -1.03
N TRP A 22 3.51 -4.29 0.24
CA TRP A 22 4.40 -5.26 0.87
C TRP A 22 3.61 -6.34 1.58
N ASP A 23 4.07 -7.58 1.43
CA ASP A 23 3.69 -8.68 2.29
C ASP A 23 4.28 -8.46 3.69
N SER A 24 3.41 -8.51 4.68
CA SER A 24 3.75 -8.34 6.10
C SER A 24 3.42 -9.59 6.91
N ASP A 25 3.17 -10.71 6.25
CA ASP A 25 3.10 -12.02 6.88
C ASP A 25 4.40 -12.30 7.67
N PRO A 26 4.32 -12.83 8.91
CA PRO A 26 5.50 -13.25 9.67
C PRO A 26 6.43 -14.20 8.91
N ASP A 27 5.87 -15.08 8.08
CA ASP A 27 6.61 -16.12 7.35
C ASP A 27 7.00 -15.69 5.93
N HIS A 28 6.39 -14.61 5.41
CA HIS A 28 6.69 -14.06 4.10
C HIS A 28 6.70 -12.53 4.14
N ARG A 29 7.91 -11.94 4.03
CA ARG A 29 8.09 -10.48 3.99
C ARG A 29 8.80 -10.07 2.72
N GLY A 30 8.15 -9.21 1.95
CA GLY A 30 8.71 -8.72 0.69
C GLY A 30 7.69 -7.89 -0.10
N PRO A 31 8.07 -7.40 -1.29
CA PRO A 31 7.13 -6.76 -2.19
C PRO A 31 6.02 -7.75 -2.56
N ALA A 32 4.77 -7.30 -2.44
CA ALA A 32 3.61 -8.10 -2.84
C ALA A 32 3.28 -7.85 -4.31
N GLU A 33 3.02 -8.92 -5.06
CA GLU A 33 2.59 -8.86 -6.44
C GLU A 33 1.09 -8.52 -6.50
N LEU A 34 0.76 -7.30 -6.93
CA LEU A 34 -0.63 -6.80 -6.98
C LEU A 34 -1.53 -7.66 -7.88
N ASP A 35 -0.96 -8.21 -8.96
CA ASP A 35 -1.69 -8.94 -9.98
C ASP A 35 -2.19 -10.32 -9.49
N ASP A 36 -1.55 -10.88 -8.44
CA ASP A 36 -1.92 -12.17 -7.85
C ASP A 36 -3.01 -12.07 -6.77
N LEU A 37 -3.32 -10.85 -6.31
CA LEU A 37 -4.28 -10.60 -5.21
C LEU A 37 -5.74 -10.56 -5.66
N GLY A 38 -6.01 -10.63 -6.97
CA GLY A 38 -7.37 -10.57 -7.52
C GLY A 38 -8.05 -9.20 -7.33
N LEU A 39 -7.25 -8.12 -7.23
CA LEU A 39 -7.74 -6.75 -7.12
C LEU A 39 -8.32 -6.25 -8.44
N SER A 40 -9.17 -5.22 -8.37
CA SER A 40 -9.63 -4.54 -9.59
C SER A 40 -8.47 -3.80 -10.25
N ALA A 41 -8.45 -3.78 -11.59
CA ALA A 41 -7.43 -3.07 -12.35
C ALA A 41 -7.36 -1.58 -12.00
N GLU A 42 -8.50 -0.98 -11.61
CA GLU A 42 -8.56 0.41 -11.15
C GLU A 42 -7.80 0.60 -9.83
N LEU A 43 -7.95 -0.29 -8.85
CA LEU A 43 -7.27 -0.18 -7.57
C LEU A 43 -5.76 -0.39 -7.73
N VAL A 44 -5.36 -1.37 -8.55
CA VAL A 44 -3.95 -1.60 -8.92
C VAL A 44 -3.36 -0.35 -9.57
N ALA A 45 -4.06 0.27 -10.52
CA ALA A 45 -3.61 1.49 -11.18
C ALA A 45 -3.47 2.67 -10.19
N ARG A 46 -4.41 2.82 -9.25
CA ARG A 46 -4.35 3.87 -8.21
C ARG A 46 -3.18 3.68 -7.25
N LEU A 47 -2.89 2.44 -6.82
CA LEU A 47 -1.71 2.12 -6.02
C LEU A 47 -0.41 2.44 -6.74
N ARG A 48 -0.28 1.97 -7.98
CA ARG A 48 0.90 2.27 -8.83
C ARG A 48 1.06 3.78 -9.04
N ALA A 49 -0.03 4.51 -9.27
CA ALA A 49 0.01 5.96 -9.41
C ALA A 49 0.44 6.66 -8.11
N TRP A 50 -0.06 6.23 -6.96
CA TRP A 50 0.33 6.74 -5.64
C TRP A 50 1.82 6.48 -5.36
N ASN A 51 2.29 5.25 -5.55
CA ASN A 51 3.69 4.91 -5.36
C ASN A 51 4.61 5.62 -6.38
N GLY A 52 4.13 5.80 -7.61
CA GLY A 52 4.82 6.59 -8.63
C GLY A 52 5.00 8.07 -8.26
N GLN A 53 4.18 8.63 -7.35
CA GLN A 53 4.44 9.97 -6.81
C GLN A 53 5.64 9.97 -5.86
N PHE A 54 5.74 8.93 -5.01
CA PHE A 54 6.88 8.73 -4.12
C PHE A 54 8.16 8.42 -4.91
N GLN A 55 8.10 7.56 -5.92
CA GLN A 55 9.26 7.26 -6.77
C GLN A 55 9.84 8.50 -7.46
N ARG A 56 9.00 9.50 -7.78
CA ARG A 56 9.47 10.78 -8.32
C ARG A 56 10.29 11.60 -7.33
N THR A 57 10.13 11.41 -6.02
CA THR A 57 10.98 12.09 -5.03
C THR A 57 12.43 11.60 -5.09
N ALA A 58 12.68 10.38 -5.58
CA ALA A 58 14.03 9.89 -5.84
C ALA A 58 14.78 10.73 -6.89
N LEU A 59 14.05 11.50 -7.71
CA LEU A 59 14.63 12.45 -8.66
C LEU A 59 14.94 13.83 -8.02
N THR A 60 14.53 14.06 -6.76
CA THR A 60 14.58 15.34 -6.06
C THR A 60 15.05 15.18 -4.61
N GLU A 61 16.30 14.75 -4.42
CA GLU A 61 16.92 14.58 -3.08
C GLU A 61 16.07 13.78 -2.07
N PHE A 62 15.15 12.93 -2.56
CA PHE A 62 14.16 12.17 -1.77
C PHE A 62 13.11 13.01 -1.06
N GLU A 63 12.90 14.25 -1.48
CA GLU A 63 11.95 15.19 -0.89
C GLU A 63 10.71 15.39 -1.76
N PHE A 64 9.56 15.54 -1.10
CA PHE A 64 8.34 16.03 -1.75
C PHE A 64 8.48 17.52 -2.08
N PRO A 65 7.82 18.01 -3.14
CA PRO A 65 7.93 19.41 -3.56
C PRO A 65 7.38 20.40 -2.52
N SER A 66 6.55 19.93 -1.59
CA SER A 66 6.09 20.68 -0.42
C SER A 66 5.52 19.75 0.64
N ALA A 67 5.44 20.23 1.89
CA ALA A 67 4.75 19.52 2.98
C ALA A 67 3.25 19.30 2.67
N GLU A 68 2.62 20.16 1.86
CA GLU A 68 1.24 19.96 1.43
C GLU A 68 1.12 18.78 0.44
N ALA A 69 2.09 18.64 -0.47
CA ALA A 69 2.13 17.52 -1.39
C ALA A 69 2.36 16.19 -0.64
N GLU A 70 3.25 16.19 0.34
CA GLU A 70 3.47 15.04 1.22
C GLU A 70 2.19 14.65 1.99
N ARG A 71 1.52 15.63 2.64
CA ARG A 71 0.26 15.36 3.36
C ARG A 71 -0.84 14.80 2.48
N ARG A 72 -0.98 15.32 1.25
CA ARG A 72 -1.94 14.79 0.26
C ARG A 72 -1.58 13.36 -0.10
N TRP A 73 -0.31 13.10 -0.38
CA TRP A 73 0.18 11.77 -0.68
C TRP A 73 -0.05 10.78 0.48
N VAL A 74 0.18 11.21 1.72
CA VAL A 74 -0.11 10.40 2.92
C VAL A 74 -1.61 10.08 3.01
N SER A 75 -2.47 11.09 2.83
CA SER A 75 -3.94 10.92 2.87
C SER A 75 -4.44 10.01 1.75
N ASP A 76 -3.90 10.13 0.54
CA ASP A 76 -4.26 9.28 -0.60
C ASP A 76 -3.87 7.83 -0.33
N GLY A 77 -2.68 7.59 0.25
CA GLY A 77 -2.23 6.25 0.63
C GLY A 77 -3.11 5.61 1.71
N LEU A 78 -3.60 6.40 2.68
CA LEU A 78 -4.54 5.93 3.69
C LEU A 78 -5.89 5.52 3.06
N HIS A 79 -6.44 6.33 2.16
CA HIS A 79 -7.66 5.98 1.43
C HIS A 79 -7.48 4.69 0.60
N LEU A 80 -6.31 4.50 -0.03
CA LEU A 80 -6.00 3.27 -0.75
C LEU A 80 -5.90 2.06 0.17
N ALA A 81 -5.33 2.21 1.36
CA ALA A 81 -5.29 1.13 2.35
C ALA A 81 -6.71 0.72 2.80
N PHE A 82 -7.62 1.69 2.97
CA PHE A 82 -9.04 1.40 3.23
C PHE A 82 -9.72 0.68 2.07
N ASP A 83 -9.53 1.16 0.84
CA ASP A 83 -10.09 0.52 -0.37
C ASP A 83 -9.57 -0.92 -0.52
N LEU A 84 -8.28 -1.15 -0.26
CA LEU A 84 -7.67 -2.48 -0.22
C LEU A 84 -8.28 -3.37 0.86
N GLN A 85 -8.46 -2.86 2.08
CA GLN A 85 -9.06 -3.64 3.16
C GLN A 85 -10.49 -4.06 2.85
N ASN A 86 -11.24 -3.22 2.14
CA ASN A 86 -12.60 -3.53 1.69
C ASN A 86 -12.61 -4.54 0.54
N ALA A 87 -11.63 -4.47 -0.37
CA ALA A 87 -11.49 -5.42 -1.48
C ALA A 87 -11.00 -6.80 -1.01
N LEU A 88 -10.17 -6.84 0.03
CA LEU A 88 -9.56 -8.03 0.61
C LEU A 88 -9.96 -8.17 2.09
N PRO A 89 -11.23 -8.46 2.40
CA PRO A 89 -11.71 -8.49 3.78
C PRO A 89 -11.07 -9.60 4.63
N ASP A 90 -10.56 -10.64 3.98
CA ASP A 90 -9.86 -11.77 4.59
C ASP A 90 -8.41 -11.44 4.97
N ILE A 91 -7.79 -10.44 4.33
CA ILE A 91 -6.38 -10.07 4.54
C ILE A 91 -6.31 -8.85 5.46
N GLU A 92 -5.37 -8.84 6.40
CA GLU A 92 -5.10 -7.66 7.23
C GLU A 92 -4.31 -6.62 6.43
N VAL A 93 -4.87 -5.44 6.20
CA VAL A 93 -4.17 -4.36 5.48
C VAL A 93 -3.73 -3.30 6.48
N SER A 94 -2.45 -2.93 6.51
CA SER A 94 -1.92 -1.83 7.31
C SER A 94 -1.31 -0.73 6.43
N TYR A 95 -1.15 0.47 6.98
CA TYR A 95 -0.49 1.58 6.30
C TYR A 95 0.77 1.97 7.08
N ALA A 96 1.86 2.22 6.35
CA ALA A 96 3.17 2.46 6.94
C ALA A 96 3.49 3.94 7.18
N HIS A 97 2.81 4.83 6.44
CA HIS A 97 3.16 6.26 6.36
C HIS A 97 2.24 7.15 7.20
N ASP A 98 1.56 6.57 8.17
CA ASP A 98 0.81 7.29 9.20
C ASP A 98 1.21 6.85 10.62
N ASP A 99 0.77 7.61 11.61
CA ASP A 99 1.13 7.41 13.02
C ASP A 99 0.40 6.21 13.67
N ASP A 100 -0.64 5.68 13.02
CA ASP A 100 -1.29 4.44 13.43
C ASP A 100 -0.70 3.29 12.62
N HIS A 101 -0.36 2.17 13.25
CA HIS A 101 0.18 0.99 12.54
C HIS A 101 -0.79 -0.20 12.59
N ARG A 102 -1.97 -0.02 13.18
CA ARG A 102 -2.98 -1.08 13.27
C ARG A 102 -3.56 -1.41 11.88
N PRO A 103 -4.07 -2.63 11.68
CA PRO A 103 -4.83 -2.97 10.48
C PRO A 103 -6.00 -2.01 10.25
N MET A 104 -6.28 -1.69 8.98
CA MET A 104 -7.36 -0.78 8.56
C MET A 104 -8.73 -1.24 9.05
N ARG A 105 -8.96 -2.57 9.13
CA ARG A 105 -10.21 -3.13 9.66
C ARG A 105 -10.48 -2.75 11.12
N ASP A 106 -9.43 -2.46 11.89
CA ASP A 106 -9.53 -2.08 13.31
C ASP A 106 -9.59 -0.56 13.49
N ARG A 107 -9.48 0.21 12.39
CA ARG A 107 -9.61 1.66 12.37
C ARG A 107 -11.04 2.05 12.02
N ARG A 108 -11.58 3.05 12.72
CA ARG A 108 -12.92 3.60 12.41
C ARG A 108 -12.83 4.58 11.25
N GLY A 109 -12.85 4.05 10.02
CA GLY A 109 -12.89 4.83 8.78
C GLY A 109 -11.69 5.78 8.58
N PRO A 110 -11.54 6.35 7.37
CA PRO A 110 -10.58 7.42 7.12
C PRO A 110 -10.98 8.73 7.81
#